data_AF-A0A927LQ72-F1
#
_entry.id   AF-A0A927LQ72-F1
#
_cell.length_a   1.000
_cell.length_b   1.000
_cell.length_c   1.000
_cell.angle_alpha   90.00
_cell.angle_beta   90.00
_cell.angle_gamma   90.00
#
_symmetry.space_group_name_H-M   'P 1'
#
loop_
_entity.id
_entity.type
_entity.pdbx_description
1 polymer ?
#
loop_
_entity_poly.entity_id
_entity_poly.type
_entity_poly.pdbx_seq_one_letter_code
_entity_poly.pdbx_strand_id
1 'polypeptide(L)' 'MCKFYQGIGVLFIILAGLFYTVERFGSWIAVGLSSGGLAVHSGNGSFSSPQVDFTDNPFVVIFLILGIVMFLYGIKQKSP' A
#
# COMPACT_ATOMS: atom_id res chain seq x y z
N MET A 1 15.60 5.91 24.57
CA MET A 1 15.65 5.17 23.29
C MET A 1 14.30 4.57 22.88
N CYS A 2 13.41 4.15 23.80
CA CYS A 2 12.12 3.51 23.43
C CYS A 2 11.19 4.37 22.53
N LYS A 3 11.14 5.69 22.73
CA LYS A 3 10.34 6.61 21.89
C LYS A 3 10.83 6.66 20.43
N PHE A 4 12.13 6.40 20.21
CA PHE A 4 12.72 6.45 18.87
C PHE A 4 12.30 5.24 18.02
N TYR A 5 12.37 4.02 18.58
CA TYR A 5 11.89 2.81 17.90
C TYR A 5 10.39 2.84 17.64
N GLN A 6 9.60 3.37 18.58
CA GLN A 6 8.17 3.55 18.40
C GLN A 6 7.87 4.57 17.27
N GLY A 7 8.60 5.69 17.23
CA GLY A 7 8.45 6.70 16.18
C GLY A 7 8.81 6.18 14.79
N ILE A 8 9.90 5.43 14.66
CA ILE A 8 10.31 4.81 13.39
C ILE A 8 9.29 3.73 12.96
N GLY A 9 8.79 2.92 13.90
CA GLY A 9 7.75 1.93 13.61
C GLY A 9 6.48 2.56 13.04
N VAL A 10 6.00 3.66 13.65
CA VAL A 10 4.85 4.42 13.13
C VAL A 10 5.14 5.00 11.75
N LEU A 11 6.33 5.54 11.53
CA LEU A 11 6.73 6.09 10.22
C LEU A 11 6.65 5.02 9.12
N PHE A 12 7.16 3.81 9.36
CA PHE A 12 7.11 2.72 8.40
C PHE A 12 5.68 2.22 8.13
N ILE A 13 4.82 2.18 9.15
CA ILE A 13 3.40 1.83 8.97
C ILE A 13 2.69 2.88 8.10
N ILE A 14 2.95 4.17 8.34
CA ILE A 14 2.37 5.26 7.53
C ILE A 14 2.86 5.16 6.08
N LEU A 15 4.15 4.94 5.86
CA LEU A 15 4.72 4.79 4.52
C LEU A 15 4.14 3.58 3.78
N ALA A 16 3.96 2.44 4.45
CA ALA A 16 3.30 1.27 3.87
C ALA A 16 1.87 1.58 3.41
N GLY A 17 1.09 2.29 4.26
CA GLY A 17 -0.26 2.74 3.91
C GLY A 17 -0.28 3.73 2.74
N LEU A 18 0.71 4.63 2.68
CA LEU A 18 0.84 5.59 1.59
C LEU A 18 1.10 4.89 0.25
N PHE A 19 2.06 3.95 0.21
CA PHE A 19 2.37 3.19 -1.00
C PHE A 19 1.14 2.42 -1.49
N TYR A 20 0.47 1.69 -0.59
CA TYR A 20 -0.75 0.95 -0.94
C TYR A 20 -1.85 1.86 -1.51
N THR A 21 -2.02 3.04 -0.93
CA THR A 21 -3.03 4.01 -1.38
C THR A 21 -2.70 4.55 -2.78
N VAL A 22 -1.44 4.90 -3.03
CA VAL A 22 -0.99 5.39 -4.35
C VAL A 22 -1.22 4.33 -5.43
N GLU A 23 -0.91 3.08 -5.14
CA GLU A 23 -1.11 1.97 -6.07
C GLU A 23 -2.60 1.74 -6.37
N ARG A 24 -3.45 1.81 -5.34
CA ARG A 24 -4.89 1.70 -5.54
C ARG A 24 -5.45 2.85 -6.38
N PHE A 25 -4.94 4.06 -6.17
CA PHE A 25 -5.33 5.22 -6.96
C PHE A 25 -4.87 5.09 -8.42
N GLY A 26 -3.64 4.61 -8.66
CA GLY A 26 -3.13 4.33 -10.00
C GLY A 26 -3.96 3.26 -10.74
N SER A 27 -4.34 2.19 -10.04
CA SER A 27 -5.25 1.16 -10.56
C SER A 27 -6.60 1.74 -11.01
N TRP A 28 -7.18 2.63 -10.21
CA TRP A 28 -8.47 3.27 -10.54
C TRP A 28 -8.36 4.17 -11.77
N ILE A 29 -7.28 4.93 -11.89
CA ILE A 29 -7.01 5.74 -13.08
C ILE A 29 -6.86 4.86 -14.32
N ALA A 30 -6.10 3.77 -14.23
CA ALA A 30 -5.90 2.84 -15.33
C ALA A 30 -7.21 2.17 -15.79
N VAL A 31 -8.08 1.79 -14.85
CA VAL A 31 -9.43 1.29 -15.14
C VAL A 31 -10.28 2.36 -15.82
N GLY A 32 -10.27 3.59 -15.30
CA GLY A 32 -11.01 4.70 -15.89
C GLY A 32 -10.59 4.99 -17.33
N LEU A 33 -9.29 5.08 -17.59
CA LEU A 33 -8.73 5.31 -18.94
C LEU A 33 -9.07 4.17 -19.92
N SER A 34 -8.91 2.92 -19.49
CA SER A 34 -9.23 1.76 -20.34
C SER A 34 -10.73 1.67 -20.65
N SER A 35 -11.60 1.99 -19.69
CA SER A 35 -13.05 2.07 -19.91
C SER A 35 -13.47 3.18 -20.86
N GLY A 36 -12.85 4.37 -20.74
CA GLY A 36 -13.11 5.49 -21.63
C GLY A 36 -12.65 5.21 -23.06
N GLY A 37 -11.46 4.62 -23.23
CA GLY A 37 -10.95 4.22 -24.54
C GLY A 37 -11.82 3.18 -25.23
N LEU A 38 -12.32 2.19 -24.49
CA LEU A 38 -13.23 1.17 -25.02
C LEU A 38 -14.58 1.76 -25.44
N ALA A 39 -15.15 2.66 -24.61
CA ALA A 39 -16.43 3.31 -24.90
C ALA A 39 -16.38 4.15 -26.18
N VAL A 40 -15.24 4.78 -26.48
CA VAL A 40 -15.04 5.56 -27.71
C VAL A 40 -14.80 4.68 -28.94
N HIS A 41 -14.21 3.49 -28.78
CA HIS A 41 -13.82 2.64 -29.90
C HIS A 41 -14.86 1.54 -30.28
N SER A 42 -16.03 1.49 -29.62
CA SER A 42 -17.13 0.54 -29.90
C SER A 42 -16.68 -0.93 -30.08
N GLY A 43 -15.60 -1.33 -29.40
CA GLY A 43 -15.02 -2.65 -29.52
C GLY A 43 -15.58 -3.61 -28.48
N ASN A 44 -15.84 -4.86 -28.88
CA ASN A 44 -16.18 -5.99 -28.02
C ASN A 44 -14.98 -6.47 -27.17
N GLY A 45 -14.17 -5.55 -26.67
CA GLY A 45 -12.96 -5.84 -25.90
C GLY A 45 -13.29 -6.22 -24.45
N SER A 46 -12.70 -7.30 -23.96
CA SER A 46 -12.80 -7.69 -22.55
C SER A 46 -11.95 -6.77 -21.69
N PHE A 47 -12.51 -6.29 -20.57
CA PHE A 47 -11.75 -5.63 -19.53
C PHE A 47 -10.79 -6.63 -18.88
N SER A 48 -9.49 -6.32 -18.87
CA SER A 48 -8.62 -6.84 -17.82
C SER A 48 -8.66 -5.80 -16.71
N SER A 49 -9.34 -6.09 -15.60
CA SER A 49 -9.29 -5.22 -14.43
C SER A 49 -7.89 -5.38 -13.83
N PRO A 50 -7.03 -4.35 -13.83
CA PRO A 50 -5.80 -4.39 -13.04
C PRO A 50 -6.18 -4.43 -11.57
N GLN A 51 -6.48 -5.63 -11.07
CA GLN A 51 -6.69 -5.90 -9.66
C GLN A 51 -5.32 -5.81 -9.02
N VAL A 52 -5.07 -4.68 -8.37
CA VAL A 52 -3.87 -4.53 -7.55
C VAL A 52 -4.17 -5.11 -6.19
N ASP A 53 -3.49 -6.21 -5.87
CA ASP A 53 -3.57 -6.89 -4.59
C ASP A 53 -2.57 -6.30 -3.59
N PHE A 54 -2.84 -6.50 -2.30
CA PHE A 54 -1.99 -6.01 -1.22
C PHE A 54 -0.53 -6.53 -1.30
N THR A 55 -0.34 -7.67 -1.96
CA THR A 55 0.96 -8.33 -2.12
C THR A 55 1.70 -7.97 -3.40
N ASP A 56 1.10 -7.19 -4.31
CA ASP A 56 1.76 -6.82 -5.58
C ASP A 56 2.99 -5.95 -5.36
N ASN A 57 3.00 -5.21 -4.25
CA ASN A 57 4.13 -4.40 -3.85
C ASN A 57 4.87 -4.99 -2.66
N PRO A 58 6.07 -5.56 -2.86
CA PRO A 58 6.86 -6.07 -1.75
C PRO A 58 7.24 -4.96 -0.76
N PHE A 59 7.36 -3.70 -1.19
CA PHE A 59 7.66 -2.59 -0.28
C PHE A 59 6.53 -2.35 0.71
N VAL A 60 5.25 -2.40 0.29
CA VAL A 60 4.10 -2.24 1.20
C VAL A 60 4.16 -3.29 2.32
N VAL A 61 4.35 -4.55 1.94
CA VAL A 61 4.37 -5.68 2.89
C VAL A 61 5.58 -5.59 3.82
N ILE A 62 6.78 -5.34 3.28
CA ILE A 62 8.02 -5.26 4.06
C ILE A 62 7.95 -4.09 5.05
N PHE A 63 7.56 -2.89 4.60
CA PHE A 63 7.45 -1.72 5.46
C PHE A 63 6.38 -1.90 6.54
N LEU A 64 5.27 -2.55 6.23
CA LEU A 64 4.23 -2.82 7.21
C LEU A 64 4.73 -3.78 8.31
N ILE A 65 5.32 -4.92 7.92
CA ILE A 65 5.84 -5.91 8.88
C ILE A 65 6.92 -5.29 9.76
N LEU A 66 7.89 -4.61 9.14
CA LEU A 66 9.01 -4.01 9.84
C LEU A 66 8.54 -2.89 10.78
N GLY A 67 7.59 -2.07 10.32
CA GLY A 67 6.95 -1.04 11.13
C GLY A 67 6.20 -1.60 12.34
N ILE A 68 5.40 -2.65 12.17
CA ILE A 68 4.69 -3.33 13.27
C ILE A 68 5.68 -3.92 14.27
N VAL A 69 6.71 -4.64 13.80
CA VAL A 69 7.72 -5.25 14.67
C VAL A 69 8.45 -4.19 15.50
N MET A 70 8.90 -3.09 14.87
CA MET A 70 9.59 -2.00 15.59
C MET A 70 8.66 -1.28 16.56
N PHE A 71 7.39 -1.09 16.20
CA PHE A 71 6.40 -0.48 17.07
C PHE A 71 6.12 -1.33 18.31
N LEU A 72 5.88 -2.63 18.13
CA LEU A 72 5.66 -3.59 19.22
C LEU A 72 6.90 -3.73 20.11
N TYR A 73 8.09 -3.75 19.52
CA TYR A 73 9.35 -3.76 20.27
C TYR A 73 9.51 -2.49 21.13
N GLY A 74 9.20 -1.32 20.56
CA GLY A 74 9.20 -0.05 21.29
C GLY A 74 8.22 -0.01 22.46
N ILE A 75 7.06 -0.67 22.33
CA ILE A 75 6.09 -0.84 23.43
C ILE A 75 6.59 -1.81 24.49
N LYS A 76 7.10 -2.99 24.09
CA LYS A 76 7.62 -3.99 25.03
C LYS A 76 8.75 -3.44 25.89
N GLN A 77 9.68 -2.68 25.29
CA GLN A 77 10.79 -2.06 26.00
C GLN A 77 10.36 -0.93 26.97
N LYS A 78 9.11 -0.48 26.90
CA LYS A 78 8.51 0.48 27.84
C LYS A 78 7.81 -0.21 29.01
N SER A 79 7.56 -1.52 28.94
CA SER A 79 7.00 -2.28 30.06
C SER A 79 8.09 -2.52 31.11
N PRO A 80 7.80 -2.31 32.42
CA PRO A 80 8.78 -2.45 33.50
C PRO A 80 9.34 -3.86 33.63
#